data_AF-A0A2N2V052-F1
#
_entry.id   AF-A0A2N2V052-F1
#
_cell.length_a   1.000
_cell.length_b   1.000
_cell.length_c   1.000
_cell.angle_alpha   90.00
_cell.angle_beta   90.00
_cell.angle_gamma   90.00
#
_symmetry.space_group_name_H-M   'P 1'
#
loop_
_entity.id
_entity.type
_entity.pdbx_description
1 polymer ?
#
loop_
_entity_poly.entity_id
_entity_poly.type
_entity_poly.pdbx_seq_one_letter_code
_entity_poly.pdbx_strand_id
1 'polypeptide(L)'
;ADTYLFNRGDGQDAIYDYGVADKTDKIVFGAGICSDQLWLRHVGNNLEVTIIGTEETVMIENWYSSSAYHVEQLKSGDGKMLLDTQVENLVQAMAAFGPPAAGQTTLPQNYQDDLAPIIAANWQ
;
A
#
# COMPACT_ATOMS: atom_id res chain seq x y z
N ALA A 1 8.86 -3.06 -16.36
CA ALA A 1 9.70 -3.57 -15.28
C ALA A 1 10.47 -2.38 -14.80
N ASP A 2 9.70 -1.57 -14.13
CA ASP A 2 9.95 -0.25 -13.66
C ASP A 2 9.98 -0.32 -12.14
N THR A 3 10.61 0.66 -11.50
CA THR A 3 10.77 0.69 -10.05
C THR A 3 10.48 2.10 -9.58
N TYR A 4 9.38 2.23 -8.85
CA TYR A 4 8.97 3.47 -8.20
C TYR A 4 9.53 3.47 -6.78
N LEU A 5 10.16 4.56 -6.38
CA LEU A 5 10.70 4.72 -5.03
C LEU A 5 9.81 5.72 -4.29
N PHE A 6 9.39 5.37 -3.08
CA PHE A 6 8.59 6.26 -2.24
C PHE A 6 9.19 6.32 -0.84
N ASN A 7 9.54 7.52 -0.39
CA ASN A 7 10.17 7.81 0.88
C ASN A 7 9.35 8.83 1.66
N ARG A 8 9.61 8.90 2.96
CA ARG A 8 9.09 9.99 3.78
C ARG A 8 9.62 11.32 3.25
N GLY A 9 8.74 12.31 3.11
CA GLY A 9 9.02 13.61 2.50
C GLY A 9 8.62 13.74 1.03
N ASP A 10 8.25 12.66 0.36
CA ASP A 10 7.83 12.71 -1.06
C ASP A 10 6.42 13.32 -1.23
N GLY A 11 5.63 13.37 -0.16
CA GLY A 11 4.33 14.04 -0.15
C GLY A 11 3.24 13.16 -0.75
N GLN A 12 2.53 13.67 -1.76
CA GLN A 12 1.38 13.00 -2.39
C GLN A 12 1.67 12.76 -3.86
N ASP A 13 2.01 11.53 -4.19
CA ASP A 13 2.39 11.11 -5.53
C ASP A 13 1.29 10.31 -6.22
N ALA A 14 1.33 10.31 -7.55
CA ALA A 14 0.47 9.49 -8.39
C ALA A 14 1.32 8.65 -9.36
N ILE A 15 0.99 7.36 -9.44
CA ILE A 15 1.59 6.40 -10.36
C ILE A 15 0.50 5.99 -11.35
N TYR A 16 0.78 6.22 -12.63
CA TYR A 16 0.01 5.63 -13.73
C TYR A 16 0.86 4.52 -14.34
N ASP A 17 0.46 3.28 -14.11
CA ASP A 17 1.08 2.11 -14.73
C ASP A 17 0.22 1.63 -15.92
N TYR A 18 0.85 1.13 -16.97
CA TYR A 18 0.14 0.50 -18.08
C TYR A 18 1.04 -0.53 -18.75
N GLY A 19 0.73 -1.80 -18.54
CA GLY A 19 1.60 -2.90 -18.92
C GLY A 19 0.88 -4.17 -19.34
N VAL A 20 1.66 -5.08 -19.94
CA VAL A 20 1.27 -6.46 -20.22
C VAL A 20 2.04 -7.41 -19.30
N ALA A 21 1.47 -8.59 -19.04
CA ALA A 21 1.83 -9.52 -17.96
C ALA A 21 3.26 -10.10 -17.94
N ASP A 22 4.17 -9.68 -18.82
CA ASP A 22 5.57 -10.15 -18.88
C ASP A 22 6.56 -9.25 -18.13
N LYS A 23 6.08 -8.17 -17.52
CA LYS A 23 6.85 -7.27 -16.67
C LYS A 23 6.37 -7.36 -15.22
N THR A 24 7.29 -7.12 -14.30
CA THR A 24 7.01 -7.04 -12.87
C THR A 24 7.48 -5.68 -12.40
N ASP A 25 6.52 -4.78 -12.29
CA ASP A 25 6.68 -3.43 -11.80
C ASP A 25 6.59 -3.45 -10.27
N LYS A 26 7.28 -2.51 -9.62
CA LYS A 26 7.31 -2.46 -8.15
C LYS A 26 7.38 -1.06 -7.59
N ILE A 27 6.71 -0.87 -6.46
CA ILE A 27 6.95 0.26 -5.55
C ILE A 27 7.86 -0.23 -4.43
N VAL A 28 8.91 0.53 -4.13
CA VAL A 28 9.83 0.26 -3.03
C VAL A 28 9.74 1.41 -2.05
N PHE A 29 9.24 1.09 -0.86
CA PHE A 29 9.14 2.01 0.25
C PHE A 29 10.48 2.11 0.99
N GLY A 30 10.86 3.34 1.32
CA GLY A 30 12.09 3.65 2.03
C GLY A 30 12.18 3.01 3.43
N ALA A 31 13.41 3.00 3.98
CA ALA A 31 13.66 2.52 5.33
C ALA A 31 12.78 3.27 6.36
N GLY A 32 12.17 2.53 7.30
CA GLY A 32 11.25 3.10 8.29
C GLY A 32 9.79 3.25 7.82
N ILE A 33 9.46 2.76 6.62
CA ILE A 33 8.09 2.56 6.14
C ILE A 33 7.83 1.04 6.08
N CYS A 34 7.67 0.44 7.26
CA CYS A 34 7.46 -1.00 7.40
C CYS A 34 6.06 -1.43 6.92
N SER A 35 5.84 -2.72 6.70
CA SER A 35 4.54 -3.25 6.23
C SER A 35 3.34 -2.86 7.11
N ASP A 36 3.57 -2.69 8.41
CA ASP A 36 2.58 -2.29 9.42
C ASP A 36 2.41 -0.76 9.55
N GLN A 37 3.16 0.01 8.76
CA GLN A 37 3.05 1.48 8.64
C GLN A 37 2.32 1.92 7.36
N LEU A 38 1.85 0.96 6.56
CA LEU A 38 1.15 1.21 5.30
C LEU A 38 -0.34 0.96 5.47
N TRP A 39 -1.15 1.95 5.09
CA TRP A 39 -2.61 1.84 5.05
C TRP A 39 -3.10 1.87 3.61
N LEU A 40 -3.82 0.84 3.18
CA LEU A 40 -4.27 0.65 1.81
C LEU A 40 -5.78 0.90 1.72
N ARG A 41 -6.19 1.65 0.70
CA ARG A 41 -7.59 2.02 0.48
C ARG A 41 -7.97 1.98 -0.99
N HIS A 42 -9.19 1.53 -1.24
CA HIS A 42 -9.86 1.73 -2.51
C HIS A 42 -10.46 3.13 -2.56
N VAL A 43 -10.02 3.97 -3.50
CA VAL A 43 -10.51 5.33 -3.71
C VAL A 43 -10.92 5.52 -5.17
N GLY A 44 -12.22 5.56 -5.45
CA GLY A 44 -12.71 5.67 -6.83
C GLY A 44 -12.31 4.43 -7.64
N ASN A 45 -11.45 4.59 -8.66
CA ASN A 45 -10.87 3.47 -9.42
C ASN A 45 -9.40 3.20 -9.05
N ASN A 46 -8.89 3.84 -7.99
CA ASN A 46 -7.48 3.88 -7.65
C ASN A 46 -7.20 3.11 -6.36
N LEU A 47 -5.96 2.64 -6.22
CA LEU A 47 -5.41 2.18 -4.95
C LEU A 47 -4.63 3.32 -4.31
N GLU A 48 -5.04 3.75 -3.13
CA GLU A 48 -4.29 4.71 -2.31
C GLU A 48 -3.50 3.93 -1.26
N VAL A 49 -2.20 4.22 -1.14
CA VAL A 49 -1.34 3.73 -0.06
C VAL A 49 -0.85 4.93 0.75
N THR A 50 -1.19 4.98 2.03
CA THR A 50 -0.84 6.06 2.96
C THR A 50 0.17 5.59 3.99
N ILE A 51 1.13 6.44 4.34
CA ILE A 51 1.99 6.19 5.50
C ILE A 51 1.26 6.62 6.77
N ILE A 52 0.99 5.67 7.66
CA ILE A 52 0.25 5.88 8.91
C ILE A 52 0.88 7.00 9.74
N GLY A 53 0.03 7.90 10.22
CA GLY A 53 0.43 9.08 11.00
C GLY A 53 0.90 10.27 10.17
N THR A 54 0.84 10.21 8.84
CA THR A 54 1.21 11.29 7.93
C THR A 54 0.09 11.57 6.91
N GLU A 55 0.27 12.63 6.11
CA GLU A 55 -0.55 12.90 4.91
C GLU A 55 0.12 12.41 3.62
N GLU A 56 1.21 11.63 3.75
CA GLU A 56 1.99 11.15 2.61
C GLU A 56 1.29 9.96 1.97
N THR A 57 1.08 10.06 0.66
CA THR A 57 0.35 9.04 -0.11
C THR A 57 1.02 8.76 -1.43
N VAL A 58 0.87 7.52 -1.89
CA VAL A 58 1.06 7.16 -3.28
C VAL A 58 -0.25 6.58 -3.80
N MET A 59 -0.78 7.18 -4.86
CA MET A 59 -2.01 6.75 -5.52
C MET A 59 -1.67 6.03 -6.82
N ILE A 60 -2.03 4.75 -6.93
CA ILE A 60 -1.90 3.99 -8.16
C ILE A 60 -3.21 4.11 -8.94
N GLU A 61 -3.15 4.85 -10.04
CA GLU A 61 -4.30 5.21 -10.84
C GLU A 61 -4.86 4.01 -11.59
N ASN A 62 -6.19 3.92 -11.64
CA ASN A 62 -6.93 2.89 -12.39
C ASN A 62 -6.68 1.44 -11.95
N TRP A 63 -6.07 1.21 -10.77
CA TRP A 63 -5.88 -0.11 -10.16
C TRP A 63 -7.14 -0.99 -10.30
N TYR A 64 -8.30 -0.45 -9.98
CA TYR A 64 -9.57 -1.19 -10.00
C TYR A 64 -10.28 -1.20 -11.35
N SER A 65 -9.71 -0.57 -12.39
CA SER A 65 -10.28 -0.57 -13.74
C SER A 65 -9.81 -1.77 -14.56
N SER A 66 -8.56 -2.19 -14.39
CA SER A 66 -7.98 -3.35 -15.08
C SER A 66 -6.66 -3.74 -14.41
N SER A 67 -6.34 -5.04 -14.39
CA SER A 67 -5.03 -5.52 -13.94
C SER A 67 -3.86 -5.00 -14.78
N ALA A 68 -4.12 -4.45 -15.97
CA ALA A 68 -3.11 -3.78 -16.79
C ALA A 68 -2.55 -2.50 -16.16
N TYR A 69 -3.22 -1.95 -15.13
CA TYR A 69 -2.78 -0.78 -14.36
C TYR A 69 -2.19 -1.15 -12.99
N HIS A 70 -2.03 -2.43 -12.71
CA HIS A 70 -1.44 -2.86 -11.45
C HIS A 70 0.07 -2.62 -11.45
N VAL A 71 0.59 -2.35 -10.27
CA VAL A 71 2.00 -2.58 -9.94
C VAL A 71 2.07 -3.93 -9.23
N GLU A 72 2.81 -4.90 -9.77
CA GLU A 72 2.77 -6.28 -9.28
C GLU A 72 3.31 -6.47 -7.85
N GLN A 73 4.22 -5.61 -7.40
CA GLN A 73 4.88 -5.76 -6.10
C GLN A 73 4.98 -4.45 -5.33
N LEU A 74 4.53 -4.47 -4.07
CA LEU A 74 4.82 -3.44 -3.09
C LEU A 74 5.88 -4.00 -2.13
N LYS A 75 7.03 -3.34 -2.03
CA LYS A 75 8.14 -3.72 -1.13
C LYS A 75 8.26 -2.75 0.02
N SER A 76 7.98 -3.20 1.22
CA SER A 76 8.07 -2.37 2.43
C SER A 76 9.52 -2.16 2.88
N GLY A 77 9.74 -1.15 3.72
CA GLY A 77 11.05 -0.81 4.29
C GLY A 77 11.62 -1.85 5.25
N ASP A 78 10.81 -2.78 5.76
CA ASP A 78 11.25 -3.97 6.50
C ASP A 78 11.54 -5.18 5.59
N GLY A 79 11.51 -4.97 4.27
CA GLY A 79 11.94 -5.96 3.27
C GLY A 79 10.87 -6.96 2.84
N LYS A 80 9.65 -6.86 3.38
CA LYS A 80 8.53 -7.72 2.98
C LYS A 80 7.95 -7.29 1.64
N MET A 81 7.34 -8.23 0.96
CA MET A 81 6.68 -8.05 -0.32
C MET A 81 5.19 -8.35 -0.20
N LEU A 82 4.37 -7.46 -0.74
CA LEU A 82 2.95 -7.68 -0.99
C LEU A 82 2.75 -7.79 -2.51
N LEU A 83 2.18 -8.90 -2.96
CA LEU A 83 1.79 -9.06 -4.36
C LEU A 83 0.47 -8.34 -4.63
N ASP A 84 0.28 -7.85 -5.85
CA ASP A 84 -0.97 -7.23 -6.31
C ASP A 84 -2.21 -8.10 -6.03
N THR A 85 -2.07 -9.42 -6.23
CA THR A 85 -3.10 -10.43 -5.94
C THR A 85 -3.50 -10.53 -4.46
N GLN A 86 -2.69 -10.00 -3.54
CA GLN A 86 -2.92 -10.00 -2.10
C GLN A 86 -3.37 -8.62 -1.56
N VAL A 87 -3.26 -7.56 -2.37
CA VAL A 87 -3.63 -6.19 -1.97
C VAL A 87 -5.08 -6.13 -1.47
N GLU A 88 -6.00 -6.80 -2.17
CA GLU A 88 -7.42 -6.71 -1.83
C GLU A 88 -7.74 -7.27 -0.44
N ASN A 89 -6.96 -8.24 0.05
CA ASN A 89 -7.12 -8.76 1.41
C ASN A 89 -6.87 -7.68 2.46
N LEU A 90 -5.87 -6.82 2.23
CA LEU A 90 -5.58 -5.71 3.15
C LEU A 90 -6.58 -4.57 2.99
N VAL A 91 -6.97 -4.23 1.76
CA VAL A 91 -7.97 -3.19 1.51
C VAL A 91 -9.30 -3.54 2.18
N GLN A 92 -9.79 -4.77 2.05
CA GLN A 92 -11.04 -5.20 2.70
C GLN A 92 -10.94 -5.19 4.22
N ALA A 93 -9.80 -5.64 4.76
CA ALA A 93 -9.57 -5.63 6.21
C ALA A 93 -9.53 -4.20 6.78
N MET A 94 -8.80 -3.30 6.10
CA MET A 94 -8.66 -1.89 6.52
C MET A 94 -9.96 -1.09 6.32
N ALA A 95 -10.80 -1.45 5.34
CA ALA A 95 -12.10 -0.82 5.12
C ALA A 95 -13.11 -1.05 6.27
N ALA A 96 -12.90 -2.06 7.12
CA ALA A 96 -13.69 -2.26 8.34
C ALA A 96 -13.45 -1.17 9.41
N PHE A 97 -12.44 -0.34 9.20
CA PHE A 97 -11.94 0.65 10.13
C PHE A 97 -11.93 2.05 9.50
N GLY A 98 -11.95 3.08 10.34
CA GLY A 98 -11.66 4.43 9.87
C GLY A 98 -10.16 4.55 9.55
N PRO A 99 -9.77 5.31 8.51
CA PRO A 99 -8.35 5.57 8.27
C PRO A 99 -7.73 6.23 9.51
N PRO A 100 -6.51 5.85 9.92
CA PRO A 100 -5.80 6.49 11.03
C PRO A 100 -5.67 7.99 10.78
N ALA A 101 -5.94 8.80 11.80
CA ALA A 101 -5.81 10.24 11.67
C ALA A 101 -4.33 10.64 11.47
N ALA A 102 -4.07 11.73 10.73
CA ALA A 102 -2.75 12.31 10.67
C ALA A 102 -2.23 12.60 12.09
N GLY A 103 -0.94 12.30 12.33
CA GLY A 103 -0.33 12.36 13.66
C GLY A 103 -0.48 11.09 14.52
N GLN A 104 -1.34 10.12 14.16
CA GLN A 104 -1.36 8.80 14.81
C GLN A 104 -0.31 7.89 14.17
N THR A 105 0.90 7.85 14.73
CA THR A 105 2.00 7.01 14.24
C THR A 105 1.89 5.54 14.66
N THR A 106 0.92 5.22 15.52
CA THR A 106 0.64 3.87 15.99
C THR A 106 -0.86 3.63 15.96
N LEU A 107 -1.26 2.51 15.37
CA LEU A 107 -2.67 2.10 15.33
C LEU A 107 -3.20 1.85 16.74
N PRO A 108 -4.49 2.15 17.03
CA PRO A 108 -5.15 1.69 18.24
C PRO A 108 -5.02 0.17 18.41
N GLN A 109 -4.95 -0.33 19.65
CA GLN A 109 -4.68 -1.75 19.91
C GLN A 109 -5.68 -2.69 19.23
N ASN A 110 -6.96 -2.35 19.23
CA ASN A 110 -7.99 -3.14 18.57
C ASN A 110 -7.78 -3.24 17.05
N TYR A 111 -7.25 -2.20 16.40
CA TYR A 111 -6.92 -2.26 14.97
C TYR A 111 -5.72 -3.18 14.76
N GLN A 112 -4.71 -3.10 15.64
CA GLN A 112 -3.55 -3.99 15.56
C GLN A 112 -3.95 -5.45 15.73
N ASP A 113 -4.78 -5.76 16.72
CA ASP A 113 -5.22 -7.13 17.01
C ASP A 113 -5.94 -7.77 15.81
N ASP A 114 -6.78 -6.99 15.12
CA ASP A 114 -7.54 -7.47 13.96
C ASP A 114 -6.72 -7.48 12.66
N LEU A 115 -5.83 -6.50 12.44
CA LEU A 115 -5.07 -6.35 11.19
C LEU A 115 -3.75 -7.13 11.18
N ALA A 116 -3.08 -7.31 12.33
CA ALA A 116 -1.80 -8.00 12.41
C ALA A 116 -1.77 -9.39 11.76
N PRO A 117 -2.75 -10.30 11.97
CA PRO A 117 -2.73 -11.61 11.32
C PRO A 117 -2.88 -11.50 9.79
N ILE A 118 -3.63 -10.50 9.30
CA ILE A 118 -3.88 -10.29 7.87
C ILE A 118 -2.63 -9.68 7.21
N ILE A 119 -2.00 -8.71 7.88
CA ILE A 119 -0.71 -8.15 7.45
C ILE A 119 0.34 -9.26 7.37
N ALA A 120 0.48 -10.08 8.43
CA ALA A 120 1.46 -11.16 8.46
C ALA A 120 1.22 -12.26 7.42
N ALA A 121 -0.04 -12.52 7.04
CA ALA A 121 -0.37 -13.53 6.04
C ALA A 121 -0.11 -13.07 4.58
N ASN A 122 -0.18 -11.77 4.32
CA ASN A 122 -0.11 -11.20 2.97
C ASN A 122 1.25 -10.57 2.64
N TRP A 123 1.96 -10.02 3.63
CA TRP A 123 3.33 -9.52 3.45
C TRP A 123 4.34 -10.66 3.72
N GLN A 124 5.09 -11.07 2.68
CA GLN A 124 6.03 -12.21 2.72
C GLN A 124 7.50 -11.80 2.58
#